data_AF-A0A8H3WYZ7-F1
#
_entry.id   AF-A0A8H3WYZ7-F1
#
_cell.length_a   1.000
_cell.length_b   1.000
_cell.length_c   1.000
_cell.angle_alpha   90.00
_cell.angle_beta   90.00
_cell.angle_gamma   90.00
#
_symmetry.space_group_name_H-M   'P 1'
#
loop_
_entity.id
_entity.type
_entity.pdbx_description
1 polymer ?
#
loop_
_entity_poly.entity_id
_entity_poly.type
_entity_poly.pdbx_seq_one_letter_code
_entity_poly.pdbx_strand_id
1 'polypeptide(L)'
;MNKKYISYMLIILIIVENAFTQSIITKTYNVDKTLANWTREKMLNAKTLHPPNKEFKVRNKAINSGEKDTISSDPVNAESEVNAPFSVGIKSEFEVNTPLPLGKLFFTLFNEDHSCTASIITTDDGNAGITAAHCLYSHGEYSNNIMFCPGYDNGTESFLGRIAVAKTSMLDTFINSLDEDYGGLKFDFNGSLQSTAGSFGWCIN
;
A
#
# COMPACT_ATOMS: atom_id res chain seq x y z
N MET A 1 13.79 -42.83 -27.69
CA MET A 1 12.67 -41.95 -27.26
C MET A 1 11.96 -41.43 -28.50
N ASN A 2 10.64 -41.64 -28.64
CA ASN A 2 9.90 -41.35 -29.87
C ASN A 2 9.69 -39.83 -30.04
N LYS A 3 10.09 -39.26 -31.20
CA LYS A 3 9.99 -37.82 -31.49
C LYS A 3 8.58 -37.24 -31.28
N LYS A 4 7.52 -38.04 -31.51
CA LYS A 4 6.13 -37.63 -31.24
C LYS A 4 5.84 -37.43 -29.76
N TYR A 5 6.41 -38.27 -28.88
CA TYR A 5 6.25 -38.14 -27.43
C TYR A 5 7.01 -36.92 -26.88
N ILE A 6 8.19 -36.62 -27.42
CA ILE A 6 8.95 -35.43 -27.05
C ILE A 6 8.18 -34.16 -27.43
N SER A 7 7.60 -34.14 -28.62
CA SER A 7 6.76 -33.02 -29.07
C SER A 7 5.52 -32.83 -28.18
N TYR A 8 4.87 -33.92 -27.75
CA TYR A 8 3.69 -33.85 -26.89
C TYR A 8 4.03 -33.33 -25.49
N MET A 9 5.16 -33.80 -24.92
CA MET A 9 5.65 -33.31 -23.63
C MET A 9 6.03 -31.83 -23.67
N LEU A 10 6.67 -31.36 -24.76
CA LEU A 10 6.97 -29.93 -24.96
C LEU A 10 5.71 -29.07 -25.05
N ILE A 11 4.68 -29.53 -25.77
CA ILE A 11 3.40 -28.81 -25.87
C ILE A 11 2.72 -28.74 -24.51
N ILE A 12 2.68 -29.85 -23.76
CA ILE A 12 2.13 -29.86 -22.40
C ILE A 12 2.91 -28.92 -21.48
N LEU A 13 4.24 -28.94 -21.53
CA LEU A 13 5.09 -28.03 -20.74
C LEU A 13 4.77 -26.56 -21.05
N ILE A 14 4.65 -26.19 -22.32
CA ILE A 14 4.31 -24.81 -22.72
C ILE A 14 2.89 -24.43 -22.23
N ILE A 15 1.92 -25.35 -22.32
CA ILE A 15 0.56 -25.11 -21.83
C ILE A 15 0.56 -24.94 -20.30
N VAL A 16 1.32 -25.77 -19.58
CA VAL A 16 1.45 -25.69 -18.13
C VAL A 16 2.17 -24.40 -17.72
N GLU A 17 3.28 -24.05 -18.35
CA GLU A 17 4.00 -22.80 -18.09
C GLU A 17 3.08 -21.58 -18.30
N ASN A 18 2.31 -21.53 -19.38
CA ASN A 18 1.37 -20.43 -19.63
C ASN A 18 0.12 -20.44 -18.74
N ALA A 19 -0.33 -21.60 -18.25
CA ALA A 19 -1.52 -21.72 -17.40
C ALA A 19 -1.26 -21.25 -15.95
N PHE A 20 0.00 -21.17 -15.53
CA PHE A 20 0.37 -20.80 -14.16
C PHE A 20 1.14 -19.47 -14.06
N THR A 21 1.40 -18.78 -15.17
CA THR A 21 1.99 -17.43 -15.14
C THR A 21 0.91 -16.38 -14.99
N GLN A 22 0.80 -15.78 -13.80
CA GLN A 22 0.04 -14.54 -13.63
C GLN A 22 0.80 -13.40 -14.34
N SER A 23 0.09 -12.58 -15.12
CA SER A 23 0.74 -11.47 -15.84
C SER A 23 0.93 -10.30 -14.89
N ILE A 24 2.18 -9.84 -14.75
CA ILE A 24 2.51 -8.64 -13.97
C ILE A 24 2.50 -7.43 -14.90
N ILE A 25 1.65 -6.46 -14.58
CA ILE A 25 1.59 -5.18 -15.29
C ILE A 25 2.47 -4.19 -14.54
N THR A 26 3.33 -3.49 -15.28
CA THR A 26 4.21 -2.45 -14.71
C THR A 26 3.96 -1.08 -15.33
N LYS A 27 4.07 -0.02 -14.53
CA LYS A 27 4.03 1.37 -15.01
C LYS A 27 5.22 2.15 -14.48
N THR A 28 5.87 2.92 -15.34
CA THR A 28 7.02 3.78 -14.98
C THR A 28 6.58 5.24 -14.95
N TYR A 29 7.19 6.03 -14.06
CA TYR A 29 6.80 7.41 -13.79
C TYR A 29 7.96 8.38 -14.02
N ASN A 30 7.61 9.63 -14.34
CA ASN A 30 8.58 10.72 -14.36
C ASN A 30 8.78 11.23 -12.93
N VAL A 31 9.98 11.03 -12.39
CA VAL A 31 10.34 11.38 -11.01
C VAL A 31 10.31 12.89 -10.78
N ASP A 32 10.88 13.68 -11.68
CA ASP A 32 10.94 15.14 -11.53
C ASP A 32 9.54 15.76 -11.47
N LYS A 33 8.64 15.30 -12.34
CA LYS A 33 7.23 15.71 -12.33
C LYS A 33 6.56 15.32 -11.02
N THR A 34 6.86 14.14 -10.49
CA THR A 34 6.31 13.65 -9.23
C THR A 34 6.78 14.50 -8.05
N LEU A 35 8.07 14.83 -7.99
CA LEU A 35 8.65 15.72 -6.96
C LEU A 35 8.04 17.12 -7.03
N ALA A 36 7.87 17.68 -8.23
CA ALA A 36 7.28 19.00 -8.43
C ALA A 36 5.78 19.06 -8.09
N ASN A 37 5.05 17.94 -8.17
CA ASN A 37 3.61 17.89 -7.91
C ASN A 37 3.26 18.06 -6.42
N TRP A 38 4.12 17.62 -5.51
CA TRP A 38 3.78 17.54 -4.08
C TRP A 38 4.34 18.70 -3.27
N THR A 39 3.42 19.43 -2.67
CA THR A 39 3.69 20.42 -1.63
C THR A 39 3.16 19.91 -0.29
N ARG A 40 3.65 20.48 0.81
CA ARG A 40 3.14 20.18 2.16
C ARG A 40 1.62 20.35 2.26
N GLU A 41 1.09 21.42 1.67
CA GLU A 41 -0.35 21.69 1.65
C GLU A 41 -1.13 20.59 0.93
N LYS A 42 -0.65 20.14 -0.24
CA LYS A 42 -1.31 19.05 -0.98
C LYS A 42 -1.29 17.75 -0.19
N MET A 43 -0.17 17.42 0.46
CA MET A 43 -0.05 16.22 1.28
C MET A 43 -0.95 16.26 2.52
N LEU A 44 -1.09 17.42 3.17
CA LEU A 44 -2.01 17.61 4.29
C LEU A 44 -3.48 17.46 3.89
N ASN A 45 -3.84 17.89 2.67
CA ASN A 45 -5.21 17.86 2.18
C ASN A 45 -5.55 16.61 1.34
N ALA A 46 -4.61 15.68 1.17
CA ALA A 46 -4.82 14.48 0.38
C ALA A 46 -5.86 13.55 1.03
N LYS A 47 -6.89 13.14 0.27
CA LYS A 47 -8.00 12.33 0.78
C LYS A 47 -7.55 10.87 0.95
N THR A 48 -7.76 10.28 2.13
CA THR A 48 -7.51 8.83 2.30
C THR A 48 -8.39 8.05 1.33
N LEU A 49 -7.77 7.25 0.46
CA LEU A 49 -8.48 6.36 -0.43
C LEU A 49 -8.89 5.12 0.37
N HIS A 50 -10.19 4.85 0.40
CA HIS A 50 -10.73 3.64 0.99
C HIS A 50 -10.98 2.61 -0.11
N PRO A 51 -10.84 1.31 0.19
CA PRO A 51 -11.25 0.28 -0.75
C PRO A 51 -12.73 0.51 -1.12
N PRO A 52 -13.14 0.24 -2.37
CA PRO A 52 -14.54 0.32 -2.74
C PRO A 52 -15.34 -0.59 -1.80
N ASN A 53 -16.45 -0.07 -1.25
CA ASN A 53 -17.34 -0.80 -0.35
C ASN A 53 -17.78 -2.13 -1.00
N LYS A 54 -17.02 -3.22 -0.85
CA LYS A 54 -17.63 -4.55 -0.75
C LYS A 54 -18.41 -4.44 0.54
N GLU A 55 -19.75 -4.37 0.46
CA GLU A 55 -20.63 -4.31 1.62
C GLU A 55 -20.06 -5.17 2.75
N PHE A 56 -19.48 -4.53 3.76
CA PHE A 56 -19.06 -5.25 4.94
C PHE A 56 -20.37 -5.59 5.66
N LYS A 57 -20.96 -6.73 5.30
CA LYS A 57 -22.09 -7.30 6.04
C LYS A 57 -21.55 -7.67 7.41
N VAL A 58 -21.56 -6.70 8.32
CA VAL A 58 -21.45 -6.96 9.75
C VAL A 58 -22.63 -7.88 10.06
N ARG A 59 -22.39 -9.18 10.13
CA ARG A 59 -23.32 -10.08 10.81
C ARG A 59 -23.17 -9.75 12.28
N ASN A 60 -23.91 -8.73 12.73
CA ASN A 60 -24.20 -8.55 14.13
C ASN A 60 -24.92 -9.83 14.57
N LYS A 61 -24.16 -10.79 15.09
CA LYS A 61 -24.72 -11.90 15.84
C LYS A 61 -25.27 -11.25 17.10
N ALA A 62 -26.57 -10.94 17.06
CA ALA A 62 -27.29 -10.29 18.13
C ALA A 62 -26.99 -11.02 19.45
N ILE A 63 -26.31 -10.32 20.36
CA ILE A 63 -26.31 -10.67 21.77
C ILE A 63 -27.67 -10.16 22.27
N ASN A 64 -28.59 -11.09 22.50
CA ASN A 64 -29.88 -10.79 23.10
C ASN A 64 -29.65 -10.25 24.52
N SER A 65 -30.02 -9.01 24.75
CA SER A 65 -30.46 -8.55 26.07
C SER A 65 -31.43 -7.41 25.84
N GLY A 66 -32.71 -7.68 26.04
CA GLY A 66 -33.73 -6.67 25.99
C GLY A 66 -33.62 -5.76 27.20
N GLU A 67 -33.40 -4.48 26.96
CA GLU A 67 -33.96 -3.41 27.79
C GLU A 67 -34.05 -2.16 26.91
N LYS A 68 -35.27 -1.63 26.76
CA LYS A 68 -35.50 -0.29 26.19
C LYS A 68 -34.85 0.71 27.13
N ASP A 69 -34.21 1.75 26.60
CA ASP A 69 -34.62 3.13 26.92
C ASP A 69 -33.88 4.19 26.09
N THR A 70 -34.70 5.05 25.49
CA THR A 70 -34.49 6.46 25.11
C THR A 70 -33.13 6.94 24.62
N ILE A 71 -33.05 7.29 23.33
CA ILE A 71 -32.02 8.17 22.75
C ILE A 71 -32.30 9.61 23.25
N SER A 72 -31.52 10.06 24.23
CA SER A 72 -31.33 11.48 24.53
C SER A 72 -30.11 11.98 23.77
N SER A 73 -30.30 13.03 22.98
CA SER A 73 -29.25 13.73 22.25
C SER A 73 -28.55 14.74 23.15
N ASP A 74 -27.41 14.36 23.73
CA ASP A 74 -26.43 15.30 24.30
C ASP A 74 -25.02 14.94 23.78
N PRO A 75 -24.14 15.94 23.55
CA PRO A 75 -22.85 15.73 22.92
C PRO A 75 -21.89 15.08 23.92
N VAL A 76 -21.60 13.80 23.73
CA VAL A 76 -20.59 13.12 24.54
C VAL A 76 -19.21 13.59 24.07
N ASN A 77 -18.63 14.48 24.87
CA ASN A 77 -17.19 14.69 24.96
C ASN A 77 -16.59 13.39 25.54
N ALA A 78 -16.28 12.43 24.67
CA ALA A 78 -15.60 11.19 25.06
C ALA A 78 -14.11 11.37 24.82
N GLU A 79 -13.41 11.80 25.88
CA GLU A 79 -12.06 11.28 26.13
C GLU A 79 -12.21 9.76 26.28
N SER A 80 -12.10 9.03 25.17
CA SER A 80 -12.06 7.59 25.20
C SER A 80 -10.61 7.19 25.45
N GLU A 81 -10.31 6.82 26.69
CA GLU A 81 -9.13 6.01 27.01
C GLU A 81 -9.24 4.71 26.21
N VAL A 82 -8.61 4.71 25.03
CA VAL A 82 -8.43 3.51 24.22
C VAL A 82 -7.43 2.64 24.95
N ASN A 83 -7.93 1.67 25.72
CA ASN A 83 -7.15 0.50 26.10
C ASN A 83 -6.81 -0.28 24.81
N ALA A 84 -5.76 0.14 24.11
CA ALA A 84 -5.31 -0.45 22.86
C ALA A 84 -4.68 -1.82 23.14
N PRO A 85 -5.25 -2.95 22.66
CA PRO A 85 -4.60 -4.25 22.74
C PRO A 85 -3.60 -4.39 21.58
N PHE A 86 -2.66 -3.46 21.47
CA PHE A 86 -1.40 -3.61 20.74
C PHE A 86 -0.45 -2.47 21.14
N SER A 87 -0.12 -2.39 22.43
CA SER A 87 1.07 -1.66 22.85
C SER A 87 2.29 -2.45 22.37
N VAL A 88 2.64 -2.32 21.09
CA VAL A 88 4.05 -2.45 20.73
C VAL A 88 4.77 -1.50 21.67
N GLY A 89 5.73 -2.00 22.43
CA GLY A 89 6.60 -1.17 23.27
C GLY A 89 7.48 -0.28 22.39
N ILE A 90 6.88 0.56 21.55
CA ILE A 90 7.53 1.70 20.94
C ILE A 90 7.77 2.63 22.12
N LYS A 91 8.97 2.55 22.70
CA LYS A 91 9.44 3.57 23.62
C LYS A 91 9.08 4.92 23.01
N SER A 92 8.46 5.79 23.80
CA SER A 92 8.11 7.18 23.42
C SER A 92 9.34 8.07 23.16
N GLU A 93 10.50 7.46 22.93
CA GLU A 93 11.75 8.06 22.45
C GLU A 93 11.84 7.95 20.92
N PHE A 94 10.73 7.70 20.21
CA PHE A 94 10.69 7.90 18.78
C PHE A 94 10.87 9.40 18.54
N GLU A 95 12.12 9.83 18.36
CA GLU A 95 12.42 11.16 17.84
C GLU A 95 11.52 11.35 16.62
N VAL A 96 10.78 12.47 16.60
CA VAL A 96 9.80 12.87 15.58
C VAL A 96 10.38 12.87 14.14
N ASN A 97 11.66 12.52 13.99
CA ASN A 97 12.40 12.46 12.73
C ASN A 97 12.87 11.04 12.34
N THR A 98 12.55 9.99 13.09
CA THR A 98 13.03 8.63 12.78
C THR A 98 12.23 8.03 11.61
N PRO A 99 12.88 7.61 10.50
CA PRO A 99 12.20 6.96 9.41
C PRO A 99 11.72 5.59 9.86
N LEU A 100 10.51 5.26 9.44
CA LEU A 100 9.92 3.95 9.63
C LEU A 100 9.91 3.20 8.30
N PRO A 101 9.93 1.85 8.33
CA PRO A 101 9.64 1.06 7.13
C PRO A 101 8.20 1.26 6.64
N LEU A 102 7.37 2.03 7.37
CA LEU A 102 5.99 2.39 7.06
C LEU A 102 5.88 3.89 6.80
N GLY A 103 4.96 4.27 5.92
CA GLY A 103 4.70 5.67 5.64
C GLY A 103 3.44 5.92 4.83
N LYS A 104 3.10 7.20 4.67
CA LYS A 104 2.03 7.62 3.78
C LYS A 104 2.47 7.47 2.32
N LEU A 105 1.57 6.99 1.48
CA LEU A 105 1.72 6.96 0.03
C LEU A 105 0.75 7.97 -0.57
N PHE A 106 1.25 9.04 -1.16
CA PHE A 106 0.47 10.07 -1.83
C PHE A 106 0.45 9.84 -3.33
N PHE A 107 -0.68 10.09 -3.98
CA PHE A 107 -0.82 9.95 -5.42
C PHE A 107 -2.00 10.77 -5.94
N THR A 108 -1.98 11.08 -7.23
CA THR A 108 -3.10 11.72 -7.92
C THR A 108 -3.87 10.67 -8.72
N LEU A 109 -5.18 10.62 -8.55
CA LEU A 109 -6.10 9.70 -9.23
C LEU A 109 -7.41 10.42 -9.51
N PHE A 110 -7.95 10.30 -10.73
CA PHE A 110 -9.12 11.04 -11.21
C PHE A 110 -8.99 12.56 -11.02
N ASN A 111 -7.78 13.09 -11.22
CA ASN A 111 -7.40 14.48 -10.97
C ASN A 111 -7.58 14.97 -9.51
N GLU A 112 -7.77 14.07 -8.56
CA GLU A 112 -7.79 14.37 -7.13
C GLU A 112 -6.54 13.81 -6.43
N ASP A 113 -6.11 14.47 -5.36
CA ASP A 113 -4.99 14.01 -4.54
C ASP A 113 -5.49 13.09 -3.43
N HIS A 114 -4.89 11.91 -3.37
CA HIS A 114 -5.23 10.84 -2.45
C HIS A 114 -4.05 10.38 -1.62
N SER A 115 -4.35 9.69 -0.52
CA SER A 115 -3.35 8.98 0.27
C SER A 115 -3.76 7.55 0.62
N CYS A 116 -2.77 6.67 0.64
CA CYS A 116 -2.81 5.31 1.17
C CYS A 116 -1.65 5.14 2.17
N THR A 117 -1.37 3.89 2.53
CA THR A 117 -0.16 3.50 3.24
C THR A 117 0.70 2.61 2.33
N ALA A 118 2.02 2.70 2.49
CA ALA A 118 2.94 1.74 1.91
C ALA A 118 4.00 1.34 2.94
N SER A 119 4.71 0.26 2.63
CA SER A 119 5.85 -0.16 3.44
C SER A 119 7.04 -0.58 2.58
N ILE A 120 8.23 -0.46 3.13
CA ILE A 120 9.48 -0.92 2.55
C ILE A 120 9.63 -2.39 2.86
N ILE A 121 9.99 -3.18 1.86
CA ILE A 121 10.25 -4.62 2.01
C ILE A 121 11.71 -4.92 1.72
N THR A 122 12.16 -6.05 2.26
CA THR A 122 13.53 -6.53 2.05
C THR A 122 13.68 -7.07 0.64
N THR A 123 14.56 -6.47 -0.15
CA THR A 123 14.90 -6.87 -1.52
C THR A 123 16.39 -6.72 -1.79
N ASP A 124 16.90 -7.43 -2.81
CA ASP A 124 18.31 -7.36 -3.21
C ASP A 124 18.75 -5.93 -3.60
N ASP A 125 17.86 -5.16 -4.21
CA ASP A 125 18.11 -3.78 -4.61
C ASP A 125 17.84 -2.73 -3.50
N GLY A 126 17.31 -3.18 -2.36
CA GLY A 126 17.02 -2.39 -1.17
C GLY A 126 16.03 -1.24 -1.31
N ASN A 127 15.34 -1.14 -2.45
CA ASN A 127 14.55 0.04 -2.82
C ASN A 127 13.15 -0.34 -3.31
N ALA A 128 12.57 -1.39 -2.73
CA ALA A 128 11.25 -1.86 -3.05
C ALA A 128 10.28 -1.71 -1.88
N GLY A 129 8.99 -1.60 -2.21
CA GLY A 129 7.92 -1.54 -1.23
C GLY A 129 6.65 -2.21 -1.71
N ILE A 130 5.68 -2.30 -0.82
CA ILE A 130 4.35 -2.87 -1.08
C ILE A 130 3.25 -1.90 -0.65
N THR A 131 2.14 -1.95 -1.37
CA THR A 131 0.88 -1.24 -1.08
C THR A 131 -0.30 -2.03 -1.66
N ALA A 132 -1.52 -1.49 -1.60
CA ALA A 132 -2.68 -2.08 -2.25
C ALA A 132 -2.71 -1.73 -3.75
N ALA A 133 -3.20 -2.64 -4.58
CA ALA A 133 -3.29 -2.40 -6.02
C ALA A 133 -4.28 -1.28 -6.35
N HIS A 134 -5.35 -1.12 -5.57
CA HIS A 134 -6.32 -0.04 -5.74
C HIS A 134 -5.74 1.36 -5.50
N CYS A 135 -4.61 1.47 -4.78
CA CYS A 135 -3.88 2.73 -4.64
C CYS A 135 -3.09 3.08 -5.91
N LEU A 136 -2.85 2.10 -6.78
CA LEU A 136 -2.05 2.24 -8.00
C LEU A 136 -2.91 2.34 -9.26
N TYR A 137 -4.12 1.80 -9.22
CA TYR A 137 -5.06 1.74 -10.33
C TYR A 137 -6.51 1.69 -9.85
N SER A 138 -7.40 2.38 -10.55
CA SER A 138 -8.85 2.31 -10.29
C SER A 138 -9.62 2.61 -11.58
N HIS A 139 -10.64 1.80 -11.88
CA HIS A 139 -11.63 2.02 -12.95
C HIS A 139 -11.07 2.60 -14.27
N GLY A 140 -10.03 2.00 -14.84
CA GLY A 140 -9.45 2.45 -16.12
C GLY A 140 -8.29 3.44 -16.00
N GLU A 141 -8.05 4.00 -14.81
CA GLU A 141 -7.04 5.02 -14.59
C GLU A 141 -5.92 4.52 -13.65
N TYR A 142 -4.69 4.82 -14.02
CA TYR A 142 -3.54 4.61 -13.14
C TYR A 142 -3.30 5.85 -12.30
N SER A 143 -3.02 5.64 -11.01
CA SER A 143 -2.48 6.67 -10.14
C SER A 143 -1.18 7.24 -10.71
N ASN A 144 -1.01 8.55 -10.62
CA ASN A 144 0.17 9.29 -11.07
C ASN A 144 0.78 10.08 -9.91
N ASN A 145 1.96 10.67 -10.14
CA ASN A 145 2.69 11.46 -9.14
C ASN A 145 2.82 10.70 -7.81
N ILE A 146 3.27 9.45 -7.84
CA ILE A 146 3.23 8.59 -6.65
C ILE A 146 4.44 8.89 -5.75
N MET A 147 4.20 9.31 -4.51
CA MET A 147 5.19 9.78 -3.56
C MET A 147 5.06 9.04 -2.23
N PHE A 148 6.15 8.45 -1.75
CA PHE A 148 6.20 7.77 -0.47
C PHE A 148 6.91 8.61 0.59
N CYS A 149 6.33 8.72 1.78
CA CYS A 149 6.86 9.51 2.89
C CYS A 149 6.97 8.64 4.14
N PRO A 150 8.13 7.99 4.36
CA PRO A 150 8.36 7.14 5.52
C PRO A 150 8.26 7.94 6.82
N GLY A 151 7.53 7.42 7.80
CA GLY A 151 7.32 8.10 9.09
C GLY A 151 6.56 9.43 9.01
N TYR A 152 5.81 9.70 7.93
CA TYR A 152 5.02 10.93 7.82
C TYR A 152 3.99 11.06 8.96
N ASP A 153 3.99 12.21 9.62
CA ASP A 153 3.06 12.53 10.71
C ASP A 153 2.47 13.93 10.53
N ASN A 154 1.18 13.99 10.18
CA ASN A 154 0.38 15.21 10.08
C ASN A 154 1.10 16.44 9.45
N GLY A 155 1.72 16.24 8.28
CA GLY A 155 2.44 17.31 7.56
C GLY A 155 3.91 17.44 7.93
N THR A 156 4.43 16.56 8.78
CA THR A 156 5.84 16.45 9.15
C THR A 156 6.47 15.28 8.40
N GLU A 157 7.57 15.54 7.70
CA GLU A 157 8.38 14.52 7.02
C GLU A 157 9.50 14.06 7.97
N SER A 158 9.91 12.78 7.89
CA SER A 158 11.12 12.29 8.58
C SER A 158 12.39 12.86 7.93
N PHE A 159 13.58 12.56 8.47
CA PHE A 159 14.83 13.02 7.84
C PHE A 159 15.05 12.47 6.42
N LEU A 160 14.36 11.38 6.05
CA LEU A 160 14.38 10.85 4.68
C LEU A 160 13.56 11.70 3.69
N GLY A 161 12.72 12.59 4.19
CA GLY A 161 11.85 13.42 3.38
C GLY A 161 10.82 12.60 2.62
N ARG A 162 10.59 12.99 1.37
CA ARG A 162 9.67 12.34 0.43
C ARG A 162 10.42 11.69 -0.72
N ILE A 163 10.05 10.46 -1.03
CA ILE A 163 10.74 9.58 -1.98
C ILE A 163 9.79 9.24 -3.11
N ALA A 164 10.14 9.63 -4.33
CA ALA A 164 9.31 9.35 -5.49
C ALA A 164 9.29 7.86 -5.81
N VAL A 165 8.16 7.36 -6.32
CA VAL A 165 8.05 6.01 -6.87
C VAL A 165 8.37 6.07 -8.37
N ALA A 166 9.45 5.42 -8.78
CA ALA A 166 9.88 5.35 -10.18
C ALA A 166 9.04 4.37 -10.99
N LYS A 167 8.58 3.28 -10.37
CA LYS A 167 7.83 2.21 -11.04
C LYS A 167 6.88 1.51 -10.09
N THR A 168 5.74 1.07 -10.62
CA THR A 168 4.76 0.23 -9.92
C THR A 168 4.58 -1.08 -10.65
N SER A 169 4.14 -2.11 -9.91
CA SER A 169 3.76 -3.41 -10.46
C SER A 169 2.51 -3.93 -9.78
N MET A 170 1.57 -4.50 -10.52
CA MET A 170 0.39 -5.18 -9.99
C MET A 170 -0.01 -6.33 -10.91
N LEU A 171 -0.84 -7.25 -10.42
CA LEU A 171 -1.37 -8.33 -11.25
C LEU A 171 -2.42 -7.82 -12.23
N ASP A 172 -2.46 -8.41 -13.43
CA ASP A 172 -3.52 -8.15 -14.40
C ASP A 172 -4.91 -8.58 -13.90
N THR A 173 -4.98 -9.60 -13.03
CA THR A 173 -6.21 -10.03 -12.35
C THR A 173 -6.83 -8.92 -11.52
N PHE A 174 -6.02 -8.00 -10.97
CA PHE A 174 -6.56 -6.83 -10.29
C PHE A 174 -7.27 -5.88 -11.27
N ILE A 175 -6.67 -5.62 -12.42
CA ILE A 175 -7.28 -4.75 -13.44
C ILE A 175 -8.58 -5.35 -14.00
N ASN A 176 -8.59 -6.66 -14.23
CA ASN A 176 -9.68 -7.33 -14.92
C ASN A 176 -10.85 -7.74 -14.00
N SER A 177 -10.57 -8.05 -12.74
CA SER A 177 -11.55 -8.61 -11.79
C SER A 177 -11.58 -7.93 -10.42
N LEU A 178 -10.69 -6.96 -10.15
CA LEU A 178 -10.47 -6.38 -8.82
C LEU A 178 -10.11 -7.42 -7.75
N ASP A 179 -9.61 -8.57 -8.20
CA ASP A 179 -9.08 -9.65 -7.37
C ASP A 179 -7.57 -9.44 -7.18
N GLU A 180 -7.01 -9.90 -6.05
CA GLU A 180 -5.59 -9.71 -5.71
C GLU A 180 -5.19 -8.22 -5.56
N ASP A 181 -5.71 -7.57 -4.52
CA ASP A 181 -5.50 -6.14 -4.24
C ASP A 181 -4.14 -5.84 -3.57
N TYR A 182 -3.04 -6.25 -4.22
CA TYR A 182 -1.68 -5.94 -3.79
C TYR A 182 -0.81 -5.44 -4.94
N GLY A 183 0.10 -4.53 -4.63
CA GLY A 183 0.97 -3.89 -5.60
C GLY A 183 2.38 -3.64 -5.06
N GLY A 184 3.35 -3.73 -5.95
CA GLY A 184 4.76 -3.43 -5.72
C GLY A 184 5.11 -2.00 -6.11
N LEU A 185 6.07 -1.44 -5.39
CA LEU A 185 6.65 -0.12 -5.59
C LEU A 185 8.16 -0.26 -5.79
N LYS A 186 8.71 0.48 -6.75
CA LYS A 186 10.14 0.72 -6.88
C LYS A 186 10.40 2.19 -6.56
N PHE A 187 11.13 2.44 -5.48
CA PHE A 187 11.48 3.77 -5.04
C PHE A 187 12.67 4.33 -5.84
N ASP A 188 12.60 5.61 -6.19
CA ASP A 188 13.73 6.37 -6.70
C ASP A 188 14.56 6.87 -5.52
N PHE A 189 15.47 6.01 -5.06
CA PHE A 189 16.32 6.30 -3.92
C PHE A 189 17.76 5.90 -4.23
N ASN A 190 18.69 6.84 -4.03
CA ASN A 190 20.11 6.58 -4.19
C ASN A 190 20.66 5.88 -2.94
N GLY A 191 21.14 4.66 -3.09
CA GLY A 191 21.60 3.82 -1.98
C GLY A 191 20.59 2.71 -1.64
N SER A 192 20.50 2.35 -0.36
CA SER A 192 19.61 1.29 0.12
C SER A 192 18.60 1.87 1.09
N LEU A 193 17.36 2.05 0.63
CA LEU A 193 16.29 2.58 1.45
C LEU A 193 15.99 1.64 2.63
N GLN A 194 15.95 0.33 2.41
CA GLN A 194 15.75 -0.65 3.48
C GLN A 194 16.82 -0.58 4.58
N SER A 195 18.06 -0.27 4.24
CA SER A 195 19.15 -0.15 5.23
C SER A 195 19.05 1.15 6.02
N THR A 196 18.33 2.15 5.48
CA THR A 196 18.24 3.50 6.06
C THR A 196 16.97 3.68 6.89
N ALA A 197 15.84 3.14 6.43
CA ALA A 197 14.54 3.24 7.09
C ALA A 197 14.11 1.96 7.83
N GLY A 198 14.86 0.87 7.67
CA GLY A 198 14.40 -0.49 7.95
C GLY A 198 13.48 -1.03 6.84
N SER A 199 13.10 -2.30 6.98
CA SER A 199 12.18 -2.99 6.07
C SER A 199 11.41 -4.10 6.78
N PHE A 200 10.29 -4.51 6.20
CA PHE A 200 9.68 -5.80 6.52
C PHE A 200 10.30 -6.91 5.67
N GLY A 201 10.54 -8.07 6.27
CA GLY A 201 11.08 -9.22 5.57
C GLY A 201 11.12 -10.43 6.49
N TRP A 202 11.23 -11.60 5.88
CA TRP A 202 11.47 -12.83 6.62
C TRP A 202 12.98 -12.99 6.81
N CYS A 203 13.47 -12.84 8.04
CA CYS A 203 14.80 -13.30 8.42
C CYS A 203 14.65 -14.66 9.12
N ILE A 204 15.18 -15.72 8.51
CA ILE A 204 15.50 -16.97 9.23
C ILE A 204 16.90 -16.72 9.79
N ASN A 205 17.01 -16.48 11.10
CA ASN A 205 18.29 -16.52 11.80
C ASN A 205 18.71 -17.97 12.05
#